data_AF-A0ABD2JRU2-F1
#
_entry.id   AF-A0ABD2JRU2-F1
#
_cell.length_a   1.000
_cell.length_b   1.000
_cell.length_c   1.000
_cell.angle_alpha   90.00
_cell.angle_beta   90.00
_cell.angle_gamma   90.00
#
_symmetry.space_group_name_H-M   'P 1'
#
loop_
_entity.id
_entity.type
_entity.pdbx_description
1 polymer ?
#
loop_
_entity_poly.entity_id
_entity_poly.type
_entity_poly.pdbx_seq_one_letter_code
_entity_poly.pdbx_strand_id
1 'polypeptide(L)'
;MAESYFNVTKISGTANFAVYAMAFLELGTLIPTIPIIAFCSSIVYKTSILHKNLKGILLAQLFGTMMNLWPRAFVLIDQIFVAKNHFLSVPKFISGASTAAFTFNNMAGHVLIVERICATVYVDTYESYRSWAFTVVWLSITVSLAIIKKLLRNSSAVSPYEEKAQPLDTDGRPFGERIQQENEDKDAYFKQLASAWGDRP
;
A
#
# COMPACT_ATOMS: atom_id res chain seq x y z
N MET A 1 15.54 -7.05 34.98
CA MET A 1 14.44 -7.53 34.10
C MET A 1 13.23 -6.58 34.06
N ALA A 2 12.94 -5.76 35.08
CA ALA A 2 11.82 -4.81 35.06
C ALA A 2 12.03 -3.55 34.20
N GLU A 3 13.27 -3.10 33.98
CA GLU A 3 13.55 -1.88 33.18
C GLU A 3 13.32 -2.06 31.67
N SER A 4 13.40 -3.29 31.16
CA SER A 4 13.14 -3.58 29.74
C SER A 4 11.66 -3.39 29.36
N TYR A 5 10.73 -3.68 30.27
CA TYR A 5 9.29 -3.50 30.04
C TYR A 5 8.84 -2.03 30.07
N PHE A 6 9.55 -1.18 30.80
CA PHE A 6 9.21 0.24 30.94
C PHE A 6 9.55 1.05 29.67
N ASN A 7 10.59 0.65 28.93
CA ASN A 7 10.94 1.30 27.67
C ASN A 7 9.98 0.90 26.53
N VAL A 8 9.51 -0.35 26.49
CA VAL A 8 8.55 -0.82 25.46
C VAL A 8 7.19 -0.13 25.58
N THR A 9 6.75 0.16 26.81
CA THR A 9 5.47 0.85 27.07
C THR A 9 5.53 2.34 26.76
N LYS A 10 6.68 3.01 26.93
CA LYS A 10 6.85 4.42 26.61
C LYS A 10 6.93 4.68 25.09
N ILE A 11 7.54 3.76 24.34
CA ILE A 11 7.59 3.79 22.87
C ILE A 11 6.18 3.59 22.26
N SER A 12 5.34 2.79 22.91
CA SER A 12 3.94 2.58 22.51
C SER A 12 3.11 3.88 22.58
N GLY A 13 3.31 4.71 23.60
CA GLY A 13 2.58 5.96 23.77
C GLY A 13 2.83 6.98 22.65
N THR A 14 4.09 7.17 22.26
CA THR A 14 4.46 8.11 21.18
C THR A 14 4.01 7.63 19.80
N ALA A 15 4.08 6.32 19.54
CA ALA A 15 3.62 5.73 18.29
C ALA A 15 2.10 5.89 18.11
N ASN A 16 1.33 5.62 19.16
CA ASN A 16 -0.13 5.79 19.13
C ASN A 16 -0.52 7.26 18.90
N PHE A 17 0.16 8.20 19.56
CA PHE A 17 -0.08 9.63 19.35
C PHE A 17 0.16 10.04 17.88
N ALA A 18 1.27 9.61 17.28
CA ALA A 18 1.59 9.93 15.89
C ALA A 18 0.54 9.37 14.91
N VAL A 19 0.05 8.14 15.13
CA VAL A 19 -1.00 7.52 14.31
C VAL A 19 -2.30 8.34 14.38
N TYR A 20 -2.73 8.74 15.59
CA TYR A 20 -3.92 9.59 15.73
C TYR A 20 -3.72 10.96 15.08
N ALA A 21 -2.57 11.62 15.28
CA ALA A 21 -2.28 12.92 14.68
C ALA A 21 -2.34 12.85 13.14
N MET A 22 -1.75 11.80 12.55
CA MET A 22 -1.83 11.56 11.11
C MET A 22 -3.25 11.29 10.63
N ALA A 23 -4.04 10.49 11.38
CA ALA A 23 -5.43 10.22 11.05
C ALA A 23 -6.30 11.49 11.10
N PHE A 24 -6.10 12.35 12.09
CA PHE A 24 -6.78 13.65 12.18
C PHE A 24 -6.36 14.59 11.05
N LEU A 25 -5.08 14.63 10.70
CA LEU A 25 -4.59 15.43 9.59
C LEU A 25 -5.19 14.94 8.26
N GLU A 26 -5.21 13.62 8.02
CA GLU A 26 -5.81 13.04 6.83
C GLU A 26 -7.32 13.33 6.79
N LEU A 27 -8.04 13.14 7.89
CA LEU A 27 -9.47 13.49 7.99
C LEU A 27 -9.72 14.98 7.71
N GLY A 28 -8.84 15.84 8.22
CA GLY A 28 -8.87 17.29 7.97
C GLY A 28 -8.72 17.64 6.48
N THR A 29 -7.96 16.84 5.71
CA THR A 29 -7.88 17.01 4.24
C THR A 29 -9.09 16.43 3.49
N LEU A 30 -9.73 15.37 4.02
CA LEU A 30 -10.89 14.74 3.39
C LEU A 30 -12.14 15.64 3.43
N ILE A 31 -12.39 16.29 4.57
CA ILE A 31 -13.57 17.15 4.78
C ILE A 31 -13.71 18.23 3.70
N PRO A 32 -12.69 19.04 3.36
CA PRO A 32 -12.81 20.04 2.29
C PRO A 32 -12.79 19.42 0.89
N THR A 33 -12.21 18.23 0.71
CA THR A 33 -12.11 17.59 -0.60
C THR A 33 -13.49 17.18 -1.14
N ILE A 34 -14.40 16.72 -0.28
CA ILE A 34 -15.77 16.33 -0.68
C ILE A 34 -16.55 17.49 -1.33
N PRO A 35 -16.71 18.67 -0.71
CA PRO A 35 -17.42 19.79 -1.32
C PRO A 35 -16.69 20.34 -2.54
N ILE A 36 -15.34 20.30 -2.58
CA ILE A 36 -14.58 20.68 -3.78
C ILE A 36 -14.95 19.77 -4.95
N ILE A 37 -14.98 18.46 -4.77
CA ILE A 37 -15.35 17.51 -5.82
C ILE A 37 -16.80 17.71 -6.26
N ALA A 38 -17.72 17.92 -5.33
CA ALA A 38 -19.12 18.21 -5.67
C ALA A 38 -19.26 19.50 -6.48
N PHE A 39 -18.52 20.54 -6.11
CA PHE A 39 -18.46 21.81 -6.83
C PHE A 39 -17.86 21.63 -8.23
N CYS A 40 -16.72 20.95 -8.36
CA CYS A 40 -16.09 20.64 -9.64
C CYS A 40 -17.01 19.81 -10.54
N SER A 41 -17.69 18.82 -9.98
CA SER A 41 -18.67 18.00 -10.72
C SER A 41 -19.82 18.85 -11.25
N SER A 42 -20.31 19.79 -10.43
CA SER A 42 -21.37 20.73 -10.82
C SER A 42 -20.93 21.66 -11.95
N ILE A 43 -19.70 22.17 -11.91
CA ILE A 43 -19.12 22.99 -12.98
C ILE A 43 -19.02 22.17 -14.26
N VAL A 44 -18.35 21.02 -14.22
CA VAL A 44 -18.13 20.18 -15.41
C VAL A 44 -19.45 19.77 -16.07
N TYR A 45 -20.46 19.45 -15.26
CA TYR A 45 -21.80 19.12 -15.75
C TYR A 45 -22.47 20.32 -16.45
N LYS A 46 -22.43 21.51 -15.85
CA LYS A 46 -23.10 22.71 -16.38
C LYS A 46 -22.38 23.40 -17.53
N THR A 47 -21.05 23.30 -17.63
CA THR A 47 -20.28 24.03 -18.66
C THR A 47 -20.61 23.53 -20.06
N SER A 48 -21.35 24.28 -20.87
CA SER A 48 -21.68 23.91 -22.26
C SER A 48 -20.48 23.97 -23.21
N ILE A 49 -19.47 24.79 -22.88
CA ILE A 49 -18.27 25.04 -23.70
C ILE A 49 -17.36 23.79 -23.77
N LEU A 50 -17.45 22.89 -22.79
CA LEU A 50 -16.55 21.77 -22.70
C LEU A 50 -16.96 20.65 -23.67
N HIS A 51 -16.00 20.16 -24.46
CA HIS A 51 -16.21 19.08 -25.41
C HIS A 51 -16.80 17.84 -24.69
N LYS A 52 -17.79 17.17 -25.31
CA LYS A 52 -18.54 16.07 -24.69
C LYS A 52 -17.62 14.94 -24.18
N ASN A 53 -16.54 14.64 -24.88
CA ASN A 53 -15.59 13.59 -24.47
C ASN A 53 -14.77 14.01 -23.24
N LEU A 54 -14.28 15.25 -23.22
CA LEU A 54 -13.52 15.79 -22.10
C LEU A 54 -14.37 15.86 -20.83
N LYS A 55 -15.67 16.19 -20.96
CA LYS A 55 -16.63 16.08 -19.85
C LYS A 55 -16.70 14.67 -19.29
N GLY A 56 -16.79 13.66 -20.17
CA GLY A 56 -16.83 12.26 -19.77
C GLY A 56 -15.59 11.85 -18.98
N ILE A 57 -14.39 12.22 -19.45
CA ILE A 57 -13.11 11.90 -18.78
C ILE A 57 -13.04 12.58 -17.41
N LEU A 58 -13.40 13.86 -17.32
CA LEU A 58 -13.38 14.61 -16.06
C LEU A 58 -14.40 14.07 -15.07
N LEU A 59 -15.61 13.73 -15.52
CA LEU A 59 -16.63 13.11 -14.68
C LEU A 59 -16.19 11.72 -14.20
N ALA A 60 -15.55 10.93 -15.06
CA ALA A 60 -14.95 9.66 -14.67
C ALA A 60 -13.86 9.86 -13.60
N GLN A 61 -12.94 10.80 -13.80
CA GLN A 61 -11.89 11.12 -12.81
C GLN A 61 -12.46 11.59 -11.47
N LEU A 62 -13.49 12.44 -11.49
CA LEU A 62 -14.19 12.89 -10.28
C LEU A 62 -14.86 11.70 -9.57
N PHE A 63 -15.50 10.82 -10.32
CA PHE A 63 -16.12 9.60 -9.79
C PHE A 63 -15.09 8.66 -9.15
N GLY A 64 -13.96 8.41 -9.82
CA GLY A 64 -12.87 7.61 -9.26
C GLY A 64 -12.27 8.22 -7.99
N THR A 65 -12.20 9.56 -7.93
CA THR A 65 -11.76 10.28 -6.72
C THR A 65 -12.76 10.07 -5.59
N MET A 66 -14.06 10.17 -5.85
CA MET A 66 -15.09 9.82 -4.87
C MET A 66 -14.96 8.37 -4.40
N MET A 67 -14.81 7.40 -5.31
CA MET A 67 -14.63 5.98 -4.96
C MET A 67 -13.40 5.73 -4.07
N ASN A 68 -12.35 6.55 -4.18
CA ASN A 68 -11.16 6.42 -3.33
C ASN A 68 -11.35 7.08 -1.95
N LEU A 69 -12.14 8.16 -1.86
CA LEU A 69 -12.38 8.89 -0.62
C LEU A 69 -13.22 8.09 0.38
N TRP A 70 -14.26 7.39 -0.10
CA TRP A 70 -15.19 6.65 0.77
C TRP A 70 -14.52 5.56 1.62
N PRO A 71 -13.75 4.61 1.05
CA PRO A 71 -13.05 3.58 1.81
C PRO A 71 -12.08 4.18 2.84
N ARG A 72 -11.38 5.25 2.48
CA ARG A 72 -10.43 5.93 3.36
C ARG A 72 -11.12 6.63 4.53
N ALA A 73 -12.19 7.38 4.26
CA ALA A 73 -12.97 8.02 5.30
C ALA A 73 -13.51 7.00 6.31
N PHE A 74 -13.99 5.85 5.82
CA PHE A 74 -14.48 4.77 6.68
C PHE A 74 -13.38 4.19 7.58
N VAL A 75 -12.19 3.91 7.03
CA VAL A 75 -11.05 3.40 7.81
C VAL A 75 -10.58 4.41 8.85
N LEU A 76 -10.53 5.70 8.52
CA LEU A 76 -10.10 6.75 9.46
C LEU A 76 -11.12 6.95 10.59
N ILE A 77 -12.42 6.91 10.27
CA ILE A 77 -13.48 6.95 11.29
C ILE A 77 -13.35 5.73 12.21
N ASP A 78 -13.22 4.52 11.67
CA ASP A 78 -13.04 3.31 12.46
C ASP A 78 -11.80 3.39 13.37
N GLN A 79 -10.67 3.89 12.85
CA GLN A 79 -9.44 4.11 13.63
C GLN A 79 -9.63 5.12 14.77
N ILE A 80 -10.40 6.19 14.58
CA ILE A 80 -10.62 7.20 15.61
C ILE A 80 -11.60 6.70 16.68
N PHE A 81 -12.67 6.00 16.29
CA PHE A 81 -13.75 5.61 17.20
C PHE A 81 -13.54 4.25 17.89
N VAL A 82 -12.93 3.28 17.21
CA VAL A 82 -12.90 1.87 17.66
C VAL A 82 -11.51 1.44 18.18
N ALA A 83 -10.44 2.15 17.82
CA ALA A 83 -9.06 1.74 18.17
C ALA A 83 -8.65 2.01 19.62
N LYS A 84 -9.52 1.74 20.60
CA LYS A 84 -9.09 1.74 22.00
C LYS A 84 -8.28 0.50 22.37
N ASN A 85 -8.40 -0.65 21.66
CA ASN A 85 -7.67 -1.87 22.05
C ASN A 85 -7.30 -2.85 20.92
N HIS A 86 -7.72 -2.66 19.67
CA HIS A 86 -7.32 -3.54 18.56
C HIS A 86 -7.08 -2.72 17.29
N PHE A 87 -5.88 -2.84 16.70
CA PHE A 87 -5.64 -2.50 15.30
C PHE A 87 -6.51 -3.44 14.46
N LEU A 88 -7.73 -3.00 14.13
CA LEU A 88 -8.61 -3.72 13.24
C LEU A 88 -7.90 -3.87 11.89
N SER A 89 -7.64 -5.12 11.51
CA SER A 89 -7.09 -5.43 10.19
C SER A 89 -8.06 -4.89 9.14
N VAL A 90 -7.63 -3.91 8.35
CA VAL A 90 -8.45 -3.33 7.28
C VAL A 90 -9.00 -4.46 6.41
N PRO A 91 -10.33 -4.60 6.26
CA PRO A 91 -10.90 -5.63 5.42
C PRO A 91 -10.28 -5.62 4.02
N LYS A 92 -9.86 -6.79 3.52
CA LYS A 92 -9.18 -6.93 2.22
C LYS A 92 -9.98 -6.30 1.07
N PHE A 93 -11.30 -6.29 1.14
CA PHE A 93 -12.16 -5.65 0.13
C PHE A 93 -11.99 -4.13 0.10
N ILE A 94 -11.83 -3.46 1.25
CA ILE A 94 -11.63 -2.00 1.36
C ILE A 94 -10.28 -1.63 0.74
N SER A 95 -9.23 -2.37 1.09
CA SER A 95 -7.90 -2.19 0.51
C SER A 95 -7.89 -2.42 -1.01
N GLY A 96 -8.57 -3.47 -1.48
CA GLY A 96 -8.74 -3.75 -2.90
C GLY A 96 -9.50 -2.65 -3.64
N ALA A 97 -10.59 -2.15 -3.06
CA ALA A 97 -11.40 -1.06 -3.62
C ALA A 97 -10.60 0.25 -3.71
N SER A 98 -9.85 0.63 -2.67
CA SER A 98 -9.00 1.83 -2.70
C SER A 98 -7.89 1.71 -3.73
N THR A 99 -7.26 0.53 -3.86
CA THR A 99 -6.22 0.30 -4.88
C THR A 99 -6.79 0.36 -6.29
N ALA A 100 -7.99 -0.20 -6.51
CA ALA A 100 -8.69 -0.12 -7.79
C ALA A 100 -9.06 1.33 -8.14
N ALA A 101 -9.61 2.08 -7.19
CA ALA A 101 -9.96 3.50 -7.37
C ALA A 101 -8.73 4.36 -7.65
N PHE A 102 -7.61 4.13 -6.94
CA PHE A 102 -6.34 4.79 -7.19
C PHE A 102 -5.81 4.50 -8.60
N THR A 103 -5.83 3.23 -9.01
CA THR A 103 -5.39 2.83 -10.36
C THR A 103 -6.26 3.50 -11.41
N PHE A 104 -7.57 3.47 -11.23
CA PHE A 104 -8.52 4.09 -12.14
C PHE A 104 -8.30 5.61 -12.29
N ASN A 105 -8.05 6.33 -11.19
CA ASN A 105 -7.73 7.76 -11.23
C ASN A 105 -6.44 8.07 -11.99
N ASN A 106 -5.38 7.28 -11.78
CA ASN A 106 -4.14 7.44 -12.53
C ASN A 106 -4.36 7.22 -14.03
N MET A 107 -5.15 6.21 -14.40
CA MET A 107 -5.47 5.93 -15.80
C MET A 107 -6.32 7.04 -16.42
N ALA A 108 -7.32 7.56 -15.71
CA ALA A 108 -8.10 8.70 -16.17
C ALA A 108 -7.21 9.93 -16.43
N GLY A 109 -6.22 10.18 -15.57
CA GLY A 109 -5.22 11.24 -15.77
C GLY A 109 -4.38 11.05 -17.04
N HIS A 110 -3.89 9.83 -17.29
CA HIS A 110 -3.15 9.53 -18.52
C HIS A 110 -4.02 9.69 -19.77
N VAL A 111 -5.27 9.21 -19.72
CA VAL A 111 -6.22 9.36 -20.83
C VAL A 111 -6.48 10.84 -21.13
N LEU A 112 -6.58 11.69 -20.10
CA LEU A 112 -6.72 13.14 -20.27
C LEU A 112 -5.50 13.74 -20.97
N ILE A 113 -4.28 13.38 -20.55
CA ILE A 113 -3.04 13.88 -21.19
C ILE A 113 -2.98 13.46 -22.66
N VAL A 114 -3.27 12.19 -22.96
CA VAL A 114 -3.29 11.68 -24.34
C VAL A 114 -4.35 12.38 -25.18
N GLU A 115 -5.56 12.59 -24.63
CA GLU A 115 -6.63 13.33 -25.32
C GLU A 115 -6.18 14.76 -25.68
N ARG A 116 -5.48 15.45 -24.77
CA ARG A 116 -4.93 16.78 -25.02
C ARG A 116 -3.84 16.78 -26.08
N ILE A 117 -2.92 15.81 -26.05
CA ILE A 117 -1.87 15.68 -27.06
C ILE A 117 -2.50 15.43 -28.44
N CYS A 118 -3.47 14.51 -28.53
CA CYS A 118 -4.18 14.23 -29.78
C CYS A 118 -4.92 15.46 -30.31
N ALA A 119 -5.59 16.21 -29.43
CA ALA A 119 -6.27 17.46 -29.81
C ALA A 119 -5.29 18.52 -30.32
N THR A 120 -4.07 18.60 -29.77
CA THR A 120 -3.05 19.55 -30.23
C THR A 120 -2.37 19.13 -31.53
N VAL A 121 -2.15 17.83 -31.76
CA VAL A 121 -1.42 17.32 -32.94
C VAL A 121 -2.34 17.16 -34.15
N TYR A 122 -3.59 16.75 -33.94
CA TYR A 122 -4.52 16.38 -35.02
C TYR A 122 -5.71 17.33 -35.11
N VAL A 123 -5.50 18.64 -35.03
CA VAL A 123 -6.57 19.65 -35.00
C VAL A 123 -7.64 19.41 -36.08
N ASP A 124 -7.21 19.13 -37.32
CA ASP A 124 -8.12 19.02 -38.47
C ASP A 124 -8.84 17.66 -38.57
N THR A 125 -8.26 16.60 -37.98
CA THR A 125 -8.79 15.23 -38.10
C THR A 125 -9.39 14.71 -36.80
N TYR A 126 -9.24 15.46 -35.71
CA TYR A 126 -9.63 15.06 -34.37
C TYR A 126 -11.14 14.78 -34.25
N GLU A 127 -11.99 15.58 -34.91
CA GLU A 127 -13.45 15.37 -34.84
C GLU A 127 -13.91 14.04 -35.47
N SER A 128 -13.15 13.48 -36.41
CA SER A 128 -13.54 12.27 -37.16
C SER A 128 -13.25 10.97 -36.39
N TYR A 129 -12.14 10.88 -35.64
CA TYR A 129 -11.68 9.65 -34.97
C TYR A 129 -12.23 9.44 -33.54
N ARG A 130 -13.25 10.20 -33.19
CA ARG A 130 -13.72 10.55 -31.84
C ARG A 130 -14.06 9.39 -30.87
N SER A 131 -14.50 8.23 -31.35
CA SER A 131 -15.05 7.16 -30.48
C SER A 131 -14.12 5.94 -30.39
N TRP A 132 -13.53 5.54 -31.50
CA TRP A 132 -12.76 4.30 -31.55
C TRP A 132 -11.37 4.47 -30.96
N ALA A 133 -10.69 5.59 -31.24
CA ALA A 133 -9.37 5.89 -30.69
C ALA A 133 -9.38 5.89 -29.14
N PHE A 134 -10.48 6.35 -28.55
CA PHE A 134 -10.65 6.36 -27.09
C PHE A 134 -10.71 4.94 -26.51
N THR A 135 -11.47 4.05 -27.15
CA THR A 135 -11.58 2.65 -26.74
C THR A 135 -10.25 1.92 -26.93
N VAL A 136 -9.52 2.21 -28.02
CA VAL A 136 -8.21 1.62 -28.30
C VAL A 136 -7.16 2.08 -27.27
N VAL A 137 -7.11 3.36 -26.93
CA VAL A 137 -6.21 3.88 -25.88
C VAL A 137 -6.56 3.25 -24.53
N TRP A 138 -7.84 3.16 -24.19
CA TRP A 138 -8.31 2.54 -22.96
C TRP A 138 -7.89 1.06 -22.85
N LEU A 139 -8.07 0.31 -23.95
CA LEU A 139 -7.76 -1.11 -24.02
C LEU A 139 -6.24 -1.35 -23.99
N SER A 140 -5.46 -0.51 -24.69
CA SER A 140 -3.99 -0.55 -24.67
C SER A 140 -3.43 -0.36 -23.25
N ILE A 141 -3.96 0.62 -22.52
CA ILE A 141 -3.55 0.90 -21.14
C ILE A 141 -3.91 -0.25 -20.19
N THR A 142 -5.13 -0.78 -20.29
CA THR A 142 -5.57 -1.91 -19.43
C THR A 142 -4.79 -3.18 -19.71
N VAL A 143 -4.46 -3.46 -20.98
CA VAL A 143 -3.59 -4.58 -21.36
C VAL A 143 -2.17 -4.38 -20.81
N SER A 144 -1.60 -3.19 -20.95
CA SER A 144 -0.25 -2.87 -20.45
C SER A 144 -0.13 -3.08 -18.93
N LEU A 145 -1.12 -2.61 -18.17
CA LEU A 145 -1.17 -2.81 -16.72
C LEU A 145 -1.34 -4.28 -16.32
N ALA A 146 -2.17 -5.03 -17.05
CA ALA A 146 -2.37 -6.45 -16.79
C ALA A 146 -1.08 -7.26 -17.02
N ILE A 147 -0.32 -6.92 -18.07
CA ILE A 147 0.99 -7.53 -18.37
C ILE A 147 1.99 -7.21 -17.26
N ILE A 148 2.13 -5.93 -16.88
CA ILE A 148 3.05 -5.51 -15.81
C ILE A 148 2.73 -6.21 -14.49
N LYS A 149 1.44 -6.29 -14.12
CA LYS A 149 1.01 -6.99 -12.89
C LYS A 149 1.31 -8.48 -12.93
N LYS A 150 1.16 -9.13 -14.09
CA LYS A 150 1.49 -10.53 -14.29
C LYS A 150 3.01 -10.76 -14.21
N LEU A 151 3.80 -9.89 -14.83
CA LEU A 151 5.27 -9.93 -14.75
C LEU A 151 5.76 -9.74 -13.32
N LEU A 152 5.25 -8.73 -12.60
CA LEU A 152 5.58 -8.52 -11.18
C LEU A 152 5.23 -9.72 -10.32
N ARG A 153 4.03 -10.31 -10.49
CA ARG A 153 3.62 -11.51 -9.75
C ARG A 153 4.55 -12.70 -10.02
N ASN A 154 4.95 -12.87 -11.27
CA ASN A 154 5.86 -13.96 -11.65
C ASN A 154 7.28 -13.71 -11.10
N SER A 155 7.77 -12.48 -11.10
CA SER A 155 9.04 -12.14 -10.46
C SER A 155 9.02 -12.34 -8.94
N SER A 156 7.89 -12.07 -8.27
CA SER A 156 7.73 -12.36 -6.84
C SER A 156 7.61 -13.86 -6.53
N ALA A 157 7.13 -14.66 -7.49
CA ALA A 157 7.08 -16.13 -7.36
C ALA A 157 8.42 -16.80 -7.67
N VAL A 158 9.34 -16.10 -8.35
CA VAL A 158 10.69 -16.54 -8.69
C VAL A 158 11.70 -15.74 -7.87
N SER A 159 11.59 -15.83 -6.54
CA SER A 159 12.79 -15.70 -5.69
C SER A 159 13.23 -17.11 -5.26
N PRO A 160 14.10 -17.78 -6.03
CA PRO A 160 14.81 -18.97 -5.57
C PRO A 160 16.03 -18.61 -4.68
N TYR A 161 16.18 -17.35 -4.25
CA TYR A 161 17.35 -16.88 -3.49
C TYR A 161 17.06 -16.59 -2.01
N GLU A 162 15.99 -17.14 -1.42
CA GLU A 162 16.06 -17.50 0.02
C GLU A 162 16.86 -18.80 0.18
N GLU A 163 18.06 -18.84 -0.42
CA GLU A 163 19.13 -19.69 0.06
C GLU A 163 19.64 -19.03 1.35
N LYS A 164 19.00 -19.42 2.45
CA LYS A 164 19.55 -19.47 3.82
C LYS A 164 20.74 -18.52 4.06
N ALA A 165 20.50 -17.21 4.08
CA ALA A 165 21.38 -16.33 4.84
C ALA A 165 21.17 -16.68 6.32
N GLN A 166 21.86 -17.72 6.80
CA GLN A 166 22.00 -17.93 8.23
C GLN A 166 22.51 -16.61 8.81
N PRO A 167 21.88 -16.06 9.86
CA PRO A 167 22.38 -14.85 10.46
C PRO A 167 23.84 -15.08 10.82
N LEU A 168 24.71 -14.26 10.25
CA LEU A 168 26.11 -14.22 10.63
C LEU A 168 26.19 -13.43 11.92
N ASP A 169 26.94 -13.92 12.90
CA ASP A 169 27.23 -13.14 14.10
C ASP A 169 28.06 -11.89 13.76
N THR A 170 28.28 -11.01 14.74
CA THR A 170 29.13 -9.81 14.59
C THR A 170 30.57 -10.11 14.16
N ASP A 171 30.99 -11.38 14.22
CA ASP A 171 32.32 -11.86 13.86
C ASP A 171 32.32 -12.58 12.49
N GLY A 172 31.19 -12.58 11.76
CA GLY A 172 31.08 -13.16 10.44
C GLY A 172 30.98 -14.69 10.40
N ARG A 173 30.55 -15.34 11.49
CA ARG A 173 30.35 -16.81 11.55
C ARG A 173 28.88 -17.22 11.50
N PRO A 174 28.52 -18.33 10.83
CA PRO A 174 27.14 -18.80 10.75
C PRO A 174 26.62 -19.20 12.14
N PHE A 175 25.46 -18.65 12.55
CA PHE A 175 24.86 -18.85 13.88
C PHE A 175 24.71 -20.32 14.32
N GLY A 176 24.62 -21.25 13.37
CA GLY A 176 24.46 -22.68 13.65
C GLY A 176 25.67 -23.31 14.36
N GLU A 177 26.89 -22.86 14.06
CA GLU A 177 28.11 -23.39 14.69
C GLU A 177 28.19 -23.02 16.17
N ARG A 178 27.72 -21.82 16.53
CA ARG A 178 27.75 -21.34 17.93
C ARG A 178 26.79 -22.13 18.83
N ILE A 179 25.62 -22.53 18.31
CA ILE A 179 24.65 -23.36 19.05
C ILE A 179 25.15 -24.81 19.20
N GLN A 180 25.83 -25.35 18.18
CA GLN A 180 26.44 -26.68 18.29
C GLN A 180 27.57 -26.70 19.31
N GLN A 181 28.45 -25.69 19.30
CA GLN A 181 29.56 -25.60 20.24
C GLN A 181 29.08 -25.38 21.69
N GLU A 182 28.04 -24.55 21.90
CA GLU A 182 27.46 -24.35 23.23
C GLU A 182 26.81 -25.65 23.79
N ASN A 183 26.23 -26.48 22.92
CA ASN A 183 25.67 -27.77 23.34
C ASN A 183 26.75 -28.80 23.66
N GLU A 184 27.85 -28.86 22.89
CA GLU A 184 29.01 -29.72 23.22
C GLU A 184 29.65 -29.34 24.56
N ASP A 185 29.81 -28.04 24.83
CA ASP A 185 30.38 -27.57 26.09
C ASP A 185 29.46 -27.87 27.30
N LYS A 186 28.14 -27.77 27.11
CA LYS A 186 27.16 -28.16 28.13
C LYS A 186 27.22 -29.66 28.42
N ASP A 187 27.30 -30.50 27.40
CA ASP A 187 27.39 -31.96 27.57
C ASP A 187 28.69 -32.37 28.27
N ALA A 188 29.81 -31.70 27.96
CA ALA A 188 31.07 -31.88 28.67
C ALA A 188 30.97 -31.46 30.15
N TYR A 189 30.32 -30.33 30.43
CA TYR A 189 30.06 -29.85 31.79
C TYR A 189 29.18 -30.81 32.60
N PHE A 190 28.09 -31.31 32.01
CA PHE A 190 27.19 -32.27 32.66
C PHE A 190 27.87 -33.62 32.91
N LYS A 191 28.75 -34.08 32.02
CA LYS A 191 29.58 -35.28 32.27
C LYS A 191 30.53 -35.10 33.45
N GLN A 192 31.18 -33.94 33.57
CA GLN A 192 32.03 -33.65 34.73
C GLN A 192 31.21 -33.63 36.04
N LEU A 193 30.04 -32.99 36.03
CA LEU A 193 29.13 -32.97 37.17
C LEU A 193 28.66 -34.37 37.58
N ALA A 194 28.29 -35.22 36.61
CA ALA A 194 27.90 -36.60 36.89
C ALA A 194 29.05 -37.41 37.51
N SER A 195 30.29 -37.24 37.03
CA SER A 195 31.46 -37.91 37.61
C SER A 195 31.77 -37.45 39.03
N ALA A 196 31.58 -36.17 39.34
CA ALA A 196 31.80 -35.62 40.69
C ALA A 196 30.75 -36.06 41.72
N TRP A 197 29.60 -36.56 41.27
CA TRP A 197 28.50 -37.03 42.13
C TRP A 197 28.42 -38.55 42.23
N GLY A 198 29.07 -39.30 41.33
CA GLY A 198 29.09 -40.77 41.31
C GLY A 198 29.99 -41.42 42.37
N ASP A 199 30.98 -40.69 42.89
CA ASP A 199 31.91 -41.17 43.92
C ASP A 199 31.56 -40.61 45.32
N ARG A 200 30.32 -40.86 45.78
CA ARG A 200 30.01 -40.78 47.21
C ARG A 200 29.63 -42.18 47.71
N PRO A 201 30.40 -42.77 48.65
CA PRO A 201 30.08 -44.05 49.26
C PRO A 201 28.81 -44.00 50.12
#